data_AF-A0A2V6SP22-F1
#
_entry.id   AF-A0A2V6SP22-F1
#
_cell.length_a   1.000
_cell.length_b   1.000
_cell.length_c   1.000
_cell.angle_alpha   90.00
_cell.angle_beta   90.00
_cell.angle_gamma   90.00
#
_symmetry.space_group_name_H-M   'P 1'
#
loop_
_entity.id
_entity.type
_entity.pdbx_description
1 polymer ?
#
loop_
_entity_poly.entity_id
_entity_poly.type
_entity_poly.pdbx_seq_one_letter_code
_entity_poly.pdbx_strand_id
1 'polypeptide(L)'
;MPEASKALGAEVVFETINANDLQPRITAAIQSGAGADIFNFQYNWAHLYQSAVSDVSDVAGELGKAEGGFYDVFPPSCNVNGKWLSVPHSIVGNAVAYRKSWLKDAGASEYPKTWDDTRK
;
A
#
# COMPACT_ATOMS: atom_id res chain seq x y z
N MET A 1 -9.61 -7.18 -16.64
CA MET A 1 -10.63 -6.40 -15.90
C MET A 1 -11.68 -5.87 -16.88
N PRO A 2 -12.72 -6.63 -17.25
CA PRO A 2 -13.58 -6.28 -18.39
C PRO A 2 -14.30 -4.93 -18.28
N GLU A 3 -14.82 -4.59 -17.10
CA GLU A 3 -15.50 -3.31 -16.87
C GLU A 3 -14.54 -2.13 -16.94
N ALA A 4 -13.37 -2.24 -16.30
CA ALA A 4 -12.33 -1.19 -16.37
C ALA A 4 -11.83 -1.02 -17.81
N SER A 5 -11.61 -2.12 -18.54
CA SER A 5 -11.18 -2.04 -19.93
C SER A 5 -12.21 -1.30 -20.79
N LYS A 6 -13.50 -1.58 -20.59
CA LYS A 6 -14.59 -0.90 -21.30
C LYS A 6 -14.66 0.58 -20.93
N ALA A 7 -14.56 0.91 -19.64
CA ALA A 7 -14.65 2.29 -19.15
C ALA A 7 -13.49 3.16 -19.63
N LEU A 8 -12.28 2.61 -19.68
CA LEU A 8 -11.07 3.32 -20.11
C LEU A 8 -10.84 3.27 -21.62
N GLY A 9 -11.52 2.39 -22.35
CA GLY A 9 -11.28 2.16 -23.78
C GLY A 9 -9.91 1.55 -24.08
N ALA A 10 -9.30 0.88 -23.09
CA ALA A 10 -7.96 0.28 -23.17
C ALA A 10 -7.98 -1.13 -22.58
N GLU A 11 -7.09 -2.02 -23.03
CA GLU A 11 -6.97 -3.35 -22.41
C GLU A 11 -6.33 -3.24 -21.03
N VAL A 12 -7.03 -3.72 -20.00
CA VAL A 12 -6.51 -3.81 -18.63
C VAL A 12 -6.25 -5.27 -18.27
N VAL A 13 -4.96 -5.62 -18.25
CA VAL A 13 -4.43 -6.87 -17.72
C VAL A 13 -4.12 -6.69 -16.24
N PHE A 14 -4.64 -7.59 -15.40
CA PHE A 14 -4.40 -7.56 -13.96
C PHE A 14 -3.68 -8.85 -13.55
N GLU A 15 -2.50 -8.70 -12.96
CA GLU A 15 -1.70 -9.80 -12.43
C GLU A 15 -1.62 -9.70 -10.90
N THR A 16 -1.82 -10.82 -10.22
CA THR A 16 -1.57 -10.93 -8.78
C THR A 16 -0.25 -11.65 -8.56
N ILE A 17 0.60 -11.06 -7.71
CA ILE A 17 1.87 -11.66 -7.29
C ILE A 17 1.97 -11.65 -5.77
N ASN A 18 2.83 -12.51 -5.22
CA ASN A 18 3.08 -12.50 -3.78
C ASN A 18 3.67 -11.15 -3.35
N ALA A 19 3.28 -10.68 -2.16
CA ALA A 19 3.76 -9.43 -1.61
C ALA A 19 5.31 -9.35 -1.53
N ASN A 20 5.97 -10.47 -1.24
CA ASN A 20 7.43 -10.56 -1.14
C ASN A 20 8.12 -10.56 -2.52
N ASP A 21 7.39 -10.93 -3.58
CA ASP A 21 7.92 -11.00 -4.94
C ASP A 21 7.79 -9.67 -5.70
N LEU A 22 7.12 -8.66 -5.12
CA LEU A 22 6.93 -7.35 -5.74
C LEU A 22 8.25 -6.62 -6.01
N GLN A 23 9.14 -6.51 -5.02
CA GLN A 23 10.42 -5.80 -5.21
C GLN A 23 11.31 -6.40 -6.31
N PRO A 24 11.54 -7.73 -6.37
CA PRO A 24 12.33 -8.29 -7.47
C PRO A 24 11.63 -8.11 -8.83
N ARG A 25 10.29 -8.21 -8.91
CA ARG A 25 9.52 -7.92 -10.13
C ARG A 25 9.66 -6.46 -10.59
N ILE A 26 9.52 -5.50 -9.67
CA ILE A 26 9.70 -4.07 -9.95
C ILE A 26 11.12 -3.81 -10.44
N THR A 27 12.12 -4.37 -9.76
CA THR A 27 13.53 -4.17 -10.13
C THR A 27 13.84 -4.74 -11.52
N ALA A 28 13.35 -5.95 -11.82
CA ALA A 28 13.50 -6.55 -13.14
C ALA A 28 12.79 -5.73 -14.24
N ALA A 29 11.61 -5.18 -13.94
CA ALA A 29 10.88 -4.33 -14.87
C ALA A 29 11.63 -3.02 -15.16
N ILE A 30 12.16 -2.36 -14.12
CA ILE A 30 12.98 -1.16 -14.26
C ILE A 30 14.24 -1.44 -15.09
N GLN A 31 14.94 -2.55 -14.83
CA GLN A 31 16.19 -2.90 -15.52
C GLN A 31 15.98 -3.29 -16.99
N SER A 32 14.90 -4.00 -17.29
CA SER A 32 14.61 -4.48 -18.64
C SER A 32 13.84 -3.46 -19.49
N GLY A 33 13.18 -2.48 -18.86
CA GLY A 33 12.23 -1.59 -19.53
C GLY A 33 10.96 -2.30 -20.00
N ALA A 34 10.69 -3.51 -19.50
CA ALA A 34 9.54 -4.33 -19.87
C ALA A 34 8.85 -4.86 -18.61
N GLY A 35 7.52 -4.91 -18.59
CA GLY A 35 6.75 -5.37 -17.43
C GLY A 35 5.41 -4.68 -17.34
N ALA A 36 4.88 -4.59 -16.11
CA ALA A 36 3.65 -3.86 -15.85
C ALA A 36 3.88 -2.35 -15.90
N ASP A 37 2.89 -1.60 -16.41
CA ASP A 37 2.90 -0.14 -16.40
C ASP A 37 2.68 0.44 -15.00
N ILE A 38 1.91 -0.28 -14.16
CA ILE A 38 1.55 0.14 -12.80
C ILE A 38 1.85 -1.00 -11.83
N PHE A 39 2.58 -0.69 -10.76
CA PHE A 39 2.83 -1.60 -9.66
C PHE A 39 2.13 -1.13 -8.39
N ASN A 40 1.62 -2.08 -7.61
CA ASN A 40 1.16 -1.79 -6.25
C ASN A 40 2.37 -1.70 -5.31
N PHE A 41 2.71 -0.49 -4.90
CA PHE A 41 3.77 -0.26 -3.93
C PHE A 41 3.30 -0.49 -2.49
N GLN A 42 4.22 -0.96 -1.66
CA GLN A 42 4.02 -1.04 -0.21
C GLN A 42 4.85 0.02 0.50
N TYR A 43 4.36 0.45 1.66
CA TYR A 43 5.05 1.35 2.57
C TYR A 43 5.50 2.64 1.85
N ASN A 44 6.80 2.94 1.85
CA ASN A 44 7.42 4.12 1.26
C ASN A 44 8.25 3.78 0.00
N TRP A 45 7.94 2.69 -0.72
CA TRP A 45 8.75 2.26 -1.87
C TRP A 45 8.86 3.30 -3.00
N ALA A 46 7.96 4.28 -3.06
CA ALA A 46 8.10 5.42 -3.97
C ALA A 46 9.42 6.20 -3.74
N HIS A 47 9.90 6.26 -2.50
CA HIS A 47 11.22 6.84 -2.17
C HIS A 47 12.37 5.99 -2.70
N LEU A 48 12.25 4.67 -2.59
CA LEU A 48 13.28 3.72 -3.02
C LEU A 48 13.45 3.74 -4.54
N TYR A 49 12.34 3.82 -5.27
CA TYR A 49 12.31 3.80 -6.73
C TYR A 49 12.13 5.19 -7.35
N GLN A 50 12.42 6.27 -6.62
CA GLN A 50 12.13 7.65 -7.03
C GLN A 50 12.70 8.05 -8.40
N SER A 51 13.82 7.42 -8.82
CA SER A 51 14.46 7.68 -10.11
C SER A 51 13.87 6.88 -11.28
N ALA A 52 12.92 5.99 -11.01
CA ALA A 52 12.39 5.02 -11.96
C ALA A 52 10.85 5.03 -12.06
N VAL A 53 10.20 6.01 -11.43
CA VAL A 53 8.74 6.18 -11.45
C VAL A 53 8.37 7.58 -11.94
N SER A 54 7.19 7.69 -12.52
CA SER A 54 6.66 8.95 -13.05
C SER A 54 6.13 9.86 -11.94
N ASP A 55 6.23 11.17 -12.17
CA ASP A 55 5.52 12.18 -11.39
C ASP A 55 4.03 12.10 -11.71
N VAL A 56 3.21 11.83 -10.69
CA VAL A 56 1.75 11.69 -10.77
C VAL A 56 1.04 12.73 -9.88
N SER A 57 1.68 13.89 -9.70
CA SER A 57 1.15 14.98 -8.86
C SER A 57 -0.17 15.56 -9.37
N ASP A 58 -0.41 15.52 -10.67
CA ASP A 58 -1.69 15.87 -11.28
C ASP A 58 -2.80 14.92 -10.82
N VAL A 59 -2.59 13.61 -10.96
CA VAL A 59 -3.54 12.57 -10.55
C VAL A 59 -3.81 12.61 -9.05
N ALA A 60 -2.76 12.63 -8.23
CA ALA A 60 -2.89 12.69 -6.78
C ALA A 60 -3.57 14.00 -6.34
N GLY A 61 -3.25 15.12 -7.00
CA GLY A 61 -3.84 16.43 -6.73
C GLY A 61 -5.32 16.51 -7.09
N GLU A 62 -5.73 15.96 -8.23
CA GLU A 62 -7.14 15.90 -8.65
C GLU A 62 -7.95 15.00 -7.70
N LEU A 63 -7.45 13.80 -7.40
CA LEU A 63 -8.10 12.88 -6.45
C LEU A 63 -8.21 13.51 -5.06
N GLY A 64 -7.14 14.12 -4.55
CA GLY A 64 -7.16 14.79 -3.26
C GLY A 64 -8.19 15.92 -3.18
N LYS A 65 -8.40 16.68 -4.28
CA LYS A 65 -9.46 17.70 -4.34
C LYS A 65 -10.85 17.09 -4.39
N ALA A 66 -11.03 16.01 -5.15
CA ALA A 66 -12.32 15.37 -5.34
C ALA A 66 -12.80 14.64 -4.07
N GLU A 67 -11.89 13.98 -3.35
CA GLU A 67 -12.18 13.07 -2.24
C GLU A 67 -11.96 13.69 -0.85
N GLY A 68 -11.64 14.99 -0.77
CA GLY A 68 -11.42 15.68 0.50
C GLY A 68 -10.05 15.41 1.15
N GLY A 69 -9.08 14.95 0.37
CA GLY A 69 -7.69 14.73 0.76
C GLY A 69 -7.33 13.27 0.98
N PHE A 70 -6.14 13.05 1.54
CA PHE A 70 -5.63 11.74 1.93
C PHE A 70 -5.33 11.71 3.42
N TYR A 71 -5.41 10.54 4.04
CA TYR A 71 -4.93 10.35 5.41
C TYR A 71 -3.44 10.72 5.55
N ASP A 72 -3.06 11.28 6.69
CA ASP A 72 -1.73 11.85 6.96
C ASP A 72 -0.55 10.88 6.78
N VAL A 73 -0.80 9.57 6.77
CA VAL A 73 0.23 8.55 6.51
C VAL A 73 0.70 8.52 5.05
N PHE A 74 -0.15 8.99 4.12
CA PHE A 74 0.10 8.89 2.69
C PHE A 74 1.08 9.94 2.15
N PRO A 75 0.95 11.25 2.46
CA PRO A 75 1.90 12.24 1.95
C PRO A 75 3.37 11.89 2.26
N PRO A 76 3.75 11.48 3.50
CA PRO A 76 5.14 11.06 3.77
C PRO A 76 5.59 9.83 3.00
N SER A 77 4.67 8.95 2.58
CA SER A 77 4.97 7.69 1.89
C SER A 77 5.04 7.84 0.36
N CYS A 78 4.24 8.76 -0.19
CA CYS A 78 4.01 8.92 -1.63
C CYS A 78 4.62 10.21 -2.20
N ASN A 79 4.74 11.28 -1.39
CA ASN A 79 5.36 12.53 -1.80
C ASN A 79 6.87 12.51 -1.49
N VAL A 80 7.68 12.57 -2.55
CA VAL A 80 9.14 12.53 -2.49
C VAL A 80 9.66 13.83 -3.08
N ASN A 81 10.37 14.62 -2.28
CA ASN A 81 10.97 15.90 -2.69
C ASN A 81 9.95 16.87 -3.36
N GLY A 82 8.71 16.91 -2.85
CA GLY A 82 7.66 17.80 -3.34
C GLY A 82 6.82 17.25 -4.48
N LYS A 83 7.11 16.03 -4.97
CA LYS A 83 6.38 15.37 -6.06
C LYS A 83 5.67 14.12 -5.57
N TRP A 84 4.44 13.90 -6.02
CA TRP A 84 3.78 12.62 -5.81
C TRP A 84 4.33 11.60 -6.80
N LEU A 85 5.05 10.61 -6.28
CA LEU A 85 5.65 9.53 -7.07
C LEU A 85 4.84 8.21 -6.98
N SER A 86 3.72 8.26 -6.29
CA SER A 86 2.69 7.22 -6.29
C SER A 86 1.35 7.82 -5.84
N VAL A 87 0.26 7.12 -6.17
CA VAL A 87 -1.10 7.50 -5.73
C VAL A 87 -1.49 6.63 -4.52
N PRO A 88 -2.02 7.21 -3.44
CA PRO A 88 -2.58 6.46 -2.32
C PRO A 88 -3.66 5.47 -2.76
N HIS A 89 -3.52 4.20 -2.37
CA HIS A 89 -4.47 3.14 -2.76
C HIS A 89 -5.25 2.60 -1.56
N SER A 90 -4.55 2.12 -0.52
CA SER A 90 -5.20 1.52 0.64
C SER A 90 -4.31 1.64 1.89
N ILE A 91 -4.95 1.62 3.06
CA ILE A 91 -4.30 1.47 4.36
C ILE A 91 -4.67 0.11 4.91
N VAL A 92 -3.68 -0.63 5.39
CA VAL A 92 -3.90 -1.86 6.16
C VAL A 92 -3.61 -1.56 7.62
N GLY A 93 -4.67 -1.46 8.43
CA GLY A 93 -4.55 -1.25 9.86
C GLY A 93 -4.13 -2.52 10.59
N ASN A 94 -3.20 -2.40 11.55
CA ASN A 94 -2.88 -3.50 12.44
C ASN A 94 -3.99 -3.66 13.49
N ALA A 95 -4.49 -4.88 13.62
CA ALA A 95 -5.41 -5.27 14.68
C ALA A 95 -4.88 -6.52 15.36
N VAL A 96 -4.98 -6.56 16.68
CA VAL A 96 -4.67 -7.78 17.42
C VAL A 96 -5.88 -8.70 17.35
N ALA A 97 -5.75 -9.79 16.61
CA ALA A 97 -6.71 -10.89 16.64
C ALA A 97 -6.33 -11.88 17.75
N TYR A 98 -7.24 -12.15 18.69
CA TYR A 98 -7.02 -13.09 19.79
C TYR A 98 -8.25 -13.95 20.09
N ARG A 99 -8.04 -15.14 20.65
CA ARG A 99 -9.14 -16.02 21.10
C ARG A 99 -9.49 -15.73 22.55
N LYS A 100 -10.70 -15.22 22.78
CA LYS A 100 -11.23 -14.94 24.13
C LYS A 100 -11.20 -16.16 25.06
N SER A 101 -11.46 -17.36 24.54
CA SER A 101 -11.40 -18.60 25.31
C SER A 101 -9.98 -18.89 25.82
N TRP A 102 -8.96 -18.72 24.99
CA TRP A 102 -7.57 -18.97 25.39
C TRP A 102 -7.09 -17.97 26.45
N LEU A 103 -7.48 -16.70 26.35
CA LEU A 103 -7.18 -15.74 27.43
C LEU A 103 -7.86 -16.17 28.74
N LYS A 104 -9.13 -16.58 28.67
CA LYS A 104 -9.86 -17.04 29.85
C LYS A 104 -9.21 -18.28 30.48
N ASP A 105 -8.80 -19.25 29.67
CA ASP A 105 -8.13 -20.48 30.14
C ASP A 105 -6.75 -20.17 30.77
N ALA A 106 -6.07 -19.12 30.28
CA ALA A 106 -4.85 -18.58 30.88
C ALA A 106 -5.10 -17.66 32.10
N GLY A 107 -6.36 -17.49 32.53
CA GLY A 107 -6.71 -16.68 33.70
C GLY A 107 -6.90 -15.18 33.44
N ALA A 108 -6.82 -14.72 32.19
CA ALA A 108 -7.02 -13.32 31.82
C ALA A 108 -8.50 -13.02 31.50
N SER A 109 -9.00 -11.89 32.02
CA SER A 109 -10.37 -11.40 31.79
C SER A 109 -10.50 -10.40 30.63
N GLU A 110 -9.39 -9.77 30.23
CA GLU A 110 -9.31 -8.83 29.10
C GLU A 110 -7.96 -8.96 28.38
N TYR A 111 -7.87 -8.42 27.16
CA TYR A 111 -6.60 -8.39 26.43
C TYR A 111 -5.60 -7.45 27.13
N PRO A 112 -4.32 -7.84 27.26
CA PRO A 112 -3.28 -7.00 27.85
C PRO A 112 -3.24 -5.59 27.27
N LYS A 113 -3.21 -4.57 28.14
CA LYS A 113 -3.13 -3.16 27.73
C LYS A 113 -1.69 -2.66 27.64
N THR A 114 -0.76 -3.39 28.24
CA THR A 114 0.67 -3.08 28.24
C THR A 114 1.49 -4.33 27.92
N TRP A 115 2.74 -4.13 27.49
CA TRP A 115 3.68 -5.24 27.27
C TRP A 115 3.98 -5.99 28.57
N ASP A 116 3.99 -5.32 29.72
CA ASP A 116 4.20 -5.98 31.00
C ASP A 116 3.03 -6.89 31.37
N ASP A 117 1.80 -6.51 31.00
CA ASP A 117 0.61 -7.36 31.18
C ASP A 117 0.65 -8.62 30.29
N THR A 118 1.32 -8.57 29.13
CA THR A 118 1.47 -9.76 28.26
C THR A 118 2.39 -10.83 28.84
N ARG A 119 3.22 -10.50 29.85
CA ARG A 119 4.18 -11.43 30.45
C ARG A 119 3.65 -12.15 31.70
N LYS A 120 2.49 -11.73 32.21
CA LYS A 120 1.82 -12.32 33.38
C LYS A 120 0.94 -13.47 32.94
#